data_AF-S9PX23-F1
#
_entry.id   AF-S9PX23-F1
#
_cell.length_a   1.000
_cell.length_b   1.000
_cell.length_c   1.000
_cell.angle_alpha   90.00
_cell.angle_beta   90.00
_cell.angle_gamma   90.00
#
_symmetry.space_group_name_H-M   'P 1'
#
loop_
_entity.id
_entity.type
_entity.pdbx_description
1 polymer ?
#
loop_
_entity_poly.entity_id
_entity_poly.type
_entity_poly.pdbx_seq_one_letter_code
_entity_poly.pdbx_strand_id
1 'polypeptide(L)'
;MEETKELYEVLGLPVDATAEQIKDAYYRLSKLFHPDRHNLEQKVVAEQKFQRVQAAYEVLSDPIKRQIYDKYGMKGLKVDWDIGPAGQSAEELQQTIREQLQAKESQSLDSLIQNRTETNVMINATPLFAKNLRVRNPLALGMASTRELTLLERFSLVQWISYHLKTSFSIPLITSKNSKLPIPKFFQSSSEDDEFSDHIDDGETVNGSTRLIFISEASAKLGARAQPSLSAVLRHQVSPRLSTETGLSLLRPGVATLKAVYAINNETFVIPMVRMASYKRPPQATVVVGRQISRYGTLSIRWKTGSWSLGNWGAAYPPNNASSFSLIWQQLKPSPDDPFPLLKWNAELTAGLMYSGIACNYNLSTLGPYQMQCGTSLSTVGGLQVTADANRKVFRHSAMGMTIAVAVPSGAITLNISWSRLGQKFSFPIMWSGAFDRSSIFWGLVLPIGTVLGVDNFFLRPRRISESKRRRALRLQQHKKIHETKKEEAEQIVALMKELVQKKQKVEADKGGLVIEYAEYRTIPKNSVLRRQKEHAIKQDVTIPIASLVDDSRLVIPSSVSKSSIVGIYPLFSDDDKELLIVYKFHQQSHRVLLREKQGVLLPNRGMFI
;
A
#
# COMPACT_ATOMS: atom_id res chain seq x y z
N MET A 1 23.36 -13.07 -3.23
CA MET A 1 24.60 -12.42 -2.76
C MET A 1 25.58 -12.14 -3.91
N GLU A 2 25.39 -12.69 -5.11
CA GLU A 2 26.17 -12.28 -6.31
C GLU A 2 25.74 -10.91 -6.87
N GLU A 3 24.44 -10.59 -6.94
CA GLU A 3 23.94 -9.31 -7.51
C GLU A 3 24.40 -8.04 -6.74
N THR A 4 24.80 -8.15 -5.47
CA THR A 4 25.24 -7.00 -4.65
C THR A 4 26.67 -6.54 -4.93
N LYS A 5 27.43 -7.30 -5.73
CA LYS A 5 28.82 -6.96 -6.06
C LYS A 5 28.98 -6.26 -7.41
N GLU A 6 27.98 -6.34 -8.28
CA GLU A 6 28.08 -5.87 -9.68
C GLU A 6 28.50 -4.40 -9.80
N LEU A 7 27.91 -3.47 -9.02
CA LEU A 7 28.24 -2.04 -9.15
C LEU A 7 29.62 -1.69 -8.58
N TYR A 8 30.02 -2.36 -7.50
CA TYR A 8 31.34 -2.21 -6.90
C TYR A 8 32.42 -2.80 -7.80
N GLU A 9 32.15 -3.94 -8.44
CA GLU A 9 33.04 -4.58 -9.42
C GLU A 9 33.23 -3.72 -10.67
N VAL A 10 32.17 -3.05 -11.16
CA VAL A 10 32.28 -2.10 -12.29
C VAL A 10 33.25 -0.95 -11.98
N LEU A 11 33.28 -0.48 -10.72
CA LEU A 11 34.23 0.55 -10.27
C LEU A 11 35.58 -0.01 -9.79
N GLY A 12 35.71 -1.33 -9.68
CA GLY A 12 36.91 -2.01 -9.16
C GLY A 12 37.16 -1.72 -7.67
N LEU A 13 36.10 -1.57 -6.88
CA LEU A 13 36.18 -1.22 -5.46
C LEU A 13 35.60 -2.33 -4.56
N PRO A 14 36.06 -2.45 -3.31
CA PRO A 14 35.38 -3.27 -2.31
C PRO A 14 34.06 -2.61 -1.86
N VAL A 15 33.13 -3.41 -1.31
CA VAL A 15 31.83 -2.93 -0.79
C VAL A 15 32.00 -1.88 0.31
N ASP A 16 33.10 -1.96 1.06
CA ASP A 16 33.44 -1.07 2.18
C ASP A 16 34.07 0.26 1.73
N ALA A 17 34.15 0.54 0.42
CA ALA A 17 34.82 1.72 -0.12
C ALA A 17 34.19 3.04 0.37
N THR A 18 35.02 4.03 0.68
CA THR A 18 34.56 5.36 1.11
C THR A 18 33.97 6.17 -0.05
N ALA A 19 33.17 7.20 0.25
CA ALA A 19 32.59 8.07 -0.78
C ALA A 19 33.68 8.75 -1.66
N GLU A 20 34.82 9.08 -1.05
CA GLU A 20 35.99 9.63 -1.75
C GLU A 20 36.59 8.61 -2.72
N GLN A 21 36.78 7.36 -2.29
CA GLN A 21 37.30 6.29 -3.15
C GLN A 21 36.38 5.99 -4.34
N ILE A 22 35.05 6.05 -4.15
CA ILE A 22 34.05 5.89 -5.20
C ILE A 22 34.16 7.01 -6.24
N LYS A 23 34.32 8.26 -5.77
CA LYS A 23 34.50 9.43 -6.64
C LYS A 23 35.79 9.38 -7.45
N ASP A 24 36.89 8.97 -6.81
CA ASP A 24 38.19 8.87 -7.47
C ASP A 24 38.23 7.73 -8.50
N ALA A 25 37.60 6.60 -8.20
CA ALA A 25 37.45 5.50 -9.15
C ALA A 25 36.62 5.91 -10.37
N TYR A 26 35.50 6.61 -10.16
CA TYR A 26 34.70 7.17 -11.25
C TYR A 26 35.52 8.12 -12.12
N TYR A 27 36.22 9.09 -11.53
CA TYR A 27 37.01 10.07 -12.31
C TYR A 27 38.07 9.40 -13.19
N ARG A 28 38.77 8.40 -12.62
CA ARG A 28 39.79 7.62 -13.33
C ARG A 28 39.20 6.79 -14.48
N LEU A 29 38.12 6.05 -14.23
CA LEU A 29 37.47 5.19 -15.23
C LEU A 29 36.76 6.01 -16.32
N SER A 30 36.14 7.13 -15.97
CA SER A 30 35.54 8.06 -16.92
C SER A 30 36.57 8.67 -17.87
N LYS A 31 37.75 9.04 -17.37
CA LYS A 31 38.86 9.54 -18.21
C LYS A 31 39.46 8.48 -19.12
N LEU A 32 39.37 7.20 -18.72
CA LEU A 32 39.83 6.05 -19.50
C LEU A 32 38.84 5.65 -20.59
N PHE A 33 37.54 5.66 -20.31
CA PHE A 33 36.49 5.22 -21.24
C PHE A 33 35.77 6.37 -21.97
N HIS A 34 36.29 7.60 -21.91
CA HIS A 34 35.70 8.74 -22.62
C HIS A 34 35.70 8.53 -24.15
N PRO A 35 34.56 8.68 -24.85
CA PRO A 35 34.43 8.33 -26.27
C PRO A 35 35.36 9.13 -27.20
N ASP A 36 35.73 10.36 -26.84
CA ASP A 36 36.64 11.21 -27.63
C ASP A 36 38.10 10.74 -27.67
N ARG A 37 38.48 9.77 -26.82
CA ARG A 37 39.87 9.30 -26.71
C ARG A 37 40.13 7.99 -27.47
N HIS A 38 39.12 7.45 -28.15
CA HIS A 38 39.16 6.13 -28.78
C HIS A 38 38.82 6.19 -30.28
N ASN A 39 39.41 5.28 -31.06
CA ASN A 39 39.19 5.17 -32.51
C ASN A 39 37.76 4.65 -32.82
N LEU A 40 37.28 4.85 -34.06
CA LEU A 40 35.89 4.55 -34.49
C LEU A 40 35.38 3.16 -34.08
N GLU A 41 36.20 2.11 -34.17
CA GLU A 41 35.81 0.73 -33.78
C GLU A 41 35.78 0.52 -32.25
N GLN A 42 36.64 1.22 -31.50
CA GLN A 42 36.75 1.12 -30.05
C GLN A 42 35.76 2.05 -29.32
N LYS A 43 35.25 3.06 -30.02
CA LYS A 43 34.31 4.06 -29.50
C LYS A 43 33.04 3.41 -28.95
N VAL A 44 32.47 2.43 -29.66
CA VAL A 44 31.26 1.70 -29.24
C VAL A 44 31.48 0.94 -27.91
N VAL A 45 32.63 0.30 -27.74
CA VAL A 45 32.96 -0.46 -26.52
C VAL A 45 33.27 0.48 -25.36
N ALA A 46 33.98 1.59 -25.64
CA ALA A 46 34.27 2.61 -24.64
C ALA A 46 32.99 3.27 -24.12
N GLU A 47 32.05 3.59 -25.00
CA GLU A 47 30.75 4.18 -24.66
C GLU A 47 29.91 3.24 -23.78
N GLN A 48 29.81 1.95 -24.12
CA GLN A 48 29.11 0.97 -23.27
C GLN A 48 29.74 0.83 -21.87
N LYS A 49 31.08 0.86 -21.78
CA LYS A 49 31.77 0.82 -20.48
C LYS A 49 31.60 2.11 -19.69
N PHE A 50 31.64 3.25 -20.36
CA PHE A 50 31.42 4.57 -19.77
C PHE A 50 30.02 4.68 -19.16
N GLN A 51 28.98 4.27 -19.89
CA GLN A 51 27.60 4.24 -19.39
C GLN A 51 27.44 3.37 -18.14
N ARG A 52 28.08 2.19 -18.10
CA ARG A 52 28.06 1.32 -16.90
C ARG A 52 28.75 1.96 -15.70
N VAL A 53 29.88 2.61 -15.91
CA VAL A 53 30.64 3.33 -14.87
C VAL A 53 29.83 4.51 -14.33
N GLN A 54 29.15 5.25 -15.21
CA GLN A 54 28.26 6.36 -14.84
C GLN A 54 27.06 5.88 -14.03
N ALA A 55 26.40 4.81 -14.47
CA ALA A 55 25.28 4.20 -13.74
C ALA A 55 25.69 3.71 -12.34
N ALA A 56 26.87 3.08 -12.21
CA ALA A 56 27.39 2.64 -10.93
C ALA A 56 27.69 3.82 -10.00
N TYR A 57 28.28 4.90 -10.51
CA TYR A 57 28.54 6.10 -9.73
C TYR A 57 27.26 6.80 -9.28
N GLU A 58 26.23 6.90 -10.14
CA GLU A 58 24.95 7.53 -9.77
C GLU A 58 24.27 6.85 -8.58
N VAL A 59 24.35 5.52 -8.52
CA VAL A 59 23.80 4.72 -7.42
C VAL A 59 24.66 4.79 -6.16
N LEU A 60 25.98 4.64 -6.30
CA LEU A 60 26.89 4.51 -5.16
C LEU A 60 27.30 5.87 -4.55
N SER A 61 27.15 6.97 -5.28
CA SER A 61 27.43 8.34 -4.80
C SER A 61 26.32 8.88 -3.89
N ASP A 62 25.06 8.51 -4.13
CA ASP A 62 23.93 8.89 -3.28
C ASP A 62 23.89 7.97 -2.04
N PRO A 63 24.00 8.54 -0.82
CA PRO A 63 24.03 7.75 0.42
C PRO A 63 22.77 6.91 0.62
N ILE A 64 21.62 7.35 0.11
CA ILE A 64 20.36 6.63 0.27
C ILE A 64 20.28 5.48 -0.74
N LYS A 65 20.56 5.76 -2.03
CA LYS A 65 20.58 4.72 -3.08
C LYS A 65 21.64 3.65 -2.77
N ARG A 66 22.81 4.03 -2.27
CA ARG A 66 23.85 3.11 -1.81
C ARG A 66 23.35 2.20 -0.68
N GLN A 67 22.73 2.75 0.37
CA GLN A 67 22.18 1.95 1.46
C GLN A 67 21.10 0.96 0.99
N ILE A 68 20.29 1.35 0.01
CA ILE A 68 19.28 0.48 -0.60
C ILE A 68 19.96 -0.64 -1.40
N TYR A 69 20.96 -0.30 -2.21
CA TYR A 69 21.73 -1.26 -3.01
C TYR A 69 22.47 -2.28 -2.13
N ASP A 70 23.15 -1.83 -1.08
CA ASP A 70 23.92 -2.69 -0.18
C ASP A 70 23.04 -3.73 0.52
N LYS A 71 21.78 -3.38 0.81
CA LYS A 71 20.84 -4.27 1.51
C LYS A 71 19.97 -5.12 0.60
N TYR A 72 19.52 -4.57 -0.51
CA TYR A 72 18.48 -5.18 -1.36
C TYR A 72 18.96 -5.45 -2.79
N GLY A 73 20.19 -5.06 -3.14
CA GLY A 73 20.78 -5.20 -4.47
C GLY A 73 20.05 -4.39 -5.54
N MET A 74 20.23 -4.79 -6.80
CA MET A 74 19.61 -4.15 -7.96
C MET A 74 18.08 -4.13 -7.90
N LYS A 75 17.46 -5.09 -7.19
CA LYS A 75 16.00 -5.15 -7.03
C LYS A 75 15.46 -3.99 -6.20
N GLY A 76 16.25 -3.47 -5.25
CA GLY A 76 15.88 -2.30 -4.47
C GLY A 76 15.85 -1.01 -5.31
N LEU A 77 16.72 -0.89 -6.32
CA LEU A 77 16.82 0.34 -7.12
C LEU A 77 15.69 0.49 -8.14
N LYS A 78 15.01 -0.60 -8.51
CA LYS A 78 13.84 -0.58 -9.43
C LYS A 78 12.57 -0.01 -8.79
N VAL A 79 12.61 0.27 -7.49
CA VAL A 79 11.49 0.70 -6.68
C VAL A 79 11.64 2.22 -6.47
N ASP A 80 10.66 3.03 -6.90
CA ASP A 80 10.64 4.44 -6.50
C ASP A 80 10.45 4.56 -4.98
N TRP A 81 11.35 5.26 -4.30
CA TRP A 81 11.38 5.41 -2.85
C TRP A 81 10.85 6.78 -2.44
N ASP A 82 9.82 6.82 -1.59
CA ASP A 82 9.37 8.06 -0.95
C ASP A 82 10.16 8.26 0.34
N ILE A 83 11.38 8.79 0.21
CA ILE A 83 12.20 9.12 1.37
C ILE A 83 11.67 10.44 1.92
N GLY A 84 11.21 10.43 3.17
CA GLY A 84 10.69 11.62 3.85
C GLY A 84 11.71 12.77 3.95
N PRO A 85 11.35 13.90 4.57
CA PRO A 85 12.20 15.10 4.58
C PRO A 85 13.63 14.80 5.08
N ALA A 86 14.61 15.41 4.40
CA ALA A 86 16.04 15.22 4.69
C ALA A 86 16.36 15.60 6.15
N GLY A 87 16.91 14.64 6.93
CA GLY A 87 17.24 14.82 8.35
C GLY A 87 16.81 13.70 9.29
N GLN A 88 16.13 12.66 8.79
CA GLN A 88 15.72 11.50 9.60
C GLN A 88 16.93 10.66 10.07
N SER A 89 16.84 10.06 11.26
CA SER A 89 17.86 9.15 11.77
C SER A 89 18.07 7.97 10.81
N ALA A 90 19.30 7.46 10.67
CA ALA A 90 19.59 6.31 9.82
C ALA A 90 18.72 5.08 10.15
N GLU A 91 18.27 4.94 11.40
CA GLU A 91 17.35 3.88 11.80
C GLU A 91 15.89 4.13 11.37
N GLU A 92 15.44 5.38 11.39
CA GLU A 92 14.09 5.77 10.94
C GLU A 92 13.97 5.63 9.43
N LEU A 93 14.99 6.06 8.68
CA LEU A 93 15.10 5.86 7.24
C LEU A 93 15.05 4.37 6.86
N GLN A 94 15.69 3.51 7.65
CA GLN A 94 15.64 2.07 7.40
C GLN A 94 14.27 1.46 7.68
N GLN A 95 13.53 2.00 8.65
CA GLN A 95 12.16 1.56 8.93
C GLN A 95 11.22 1.97 7.80
N THR A 96 11.29 3.21 7.33
CA THR A 96 10.46 3.70 6.22
C THR A 96 10.72 2.91 4.93
N ILE A 97 11.99 2.68 4.57
CA ILE A 97 12.38 1.84 3.42
C ILE A 97 11.82 0.41 3.57
N ARG A 98 11.94 -0.20 4.75
CA ARG A 98 11.42 -1.56 4.98
C ARG A 98 9.90 -1.61 4.86
N GLU A 99 9.19 -0.62 5.37
CA GLU A 99 7.74 -0.54 5.25
C GLU A 99 7.29 -0.37 3.80
N GLN A 100 7.98 0.46 3.03
CA GLN A 100 7.71 0.66 1.60
C GLN A 100 7.99 -0.60 0.79
N LEU A 101 9.12 -1.26 1.03
CA LEU A 101 9.46 -2.51 0.35
C LEU A 101 8.39 -3.57 0.63
N GLN A 102 7.98 -3.74 1.90
CA GLN A 102 6.91 -4.65 2.28
C GLN A 102 5.56 -4.27 1.65
N ALA A 103 5.28 -2.97 1.48
CA ALA A 103 4.08 -2.50 0.80
C ALA A 103 4.13 -2.85 -0.69
N LYS A 104 5.24 -2.60 -1.38
CA LYS A 104 5.41 -2.94 -2.80
C LYS A 104 5.41 -4.45 -3.04
N GLU A 105 6.05 -5.24 -2.19
CA GLU A 105 5.95 -6.71 -2.20
C GLU A 105 4.51 -7.18 -2.01
N SER A 106 3.74 -6.55 -1.12
CA SER A 106 2.34 -6.91 -0.97
C SER A 106 1.52 -6.58 -2.22
N GLN A 107 1.82 -5.46 -2.90
CA GLN A 107 1.19 -5.09 -4.16
C GLN A 107 1.58 -6.04 -5.31
N SER A 108 2.83 -6.51 -5.34
CA SER A 108 3.28 -7.48 -6.34
C SER A 108 2.69 -8.87 -6.08
N LEU A 109 2.63 -9.32 -4.83
CA LEU A 109 1.92 -10.56 -4.46
C LEU A 109 0.43 -10.48 -4.82
N ASP A 110 -0.22 -9.34 -4.57
CA ASP A 110 -1.61 -9.12 -4.94
C ASP A 110 -1.81 -9.11 -6.48
N SER A 111 -0.78 -8.72 -7.26
CA SER A 111 -0.83 -8.76 -8.73
C SER A 111 -0.52 -10.14 -9.32
N LEU A 112 0.23 -10.99 -8.61
CA LEU A 112 0.45 -12.40 -8.97
C LEU A 112 -0.82 -13.25 -8.86
N ILE A 113 -1.81 -12.79 -8.10
CA ILE A 113 -3.11 -13.46 -8.00
C ILE A 113 -3.89 -13.19 -9.29
N GLN A 114 -3.75 -14.10 -10.24
CA GLN A 114 -4.43 -14.04 -11.53
C GLN A 114 -5.92 -14.35 -11.44
N ASN A 115 -6.35 -15.07 -10.39
CA ASN A 115 -7.74 -15.45 -10.18
C ASN A 115 -8.46 -14.49 -9.24
N ARG A 116 -9.57 -13.90 -9.70
CA ARG A 116 -10.46 -13.07 -8.90
C ARG A 116 -11.83 -13.69 -8.85
N THR A 117 -12.39 -13.79 -7.64
CA THR A 117 -13.71 -14.40 -7.43
C THR A 117 -14.59 -13.45 -6.63
N GLU A 118 -15.73 -13.08 -7.17
CA GLU A 118 -16.75 -12.28 -6.50
C GLU A 118 -17.99 -13.15 -6.27
N THR A 119 -18.35 -13.34 -5.01
CA THR A 119 -19.53 -14.11 -4.60
C THR A 119 -20.49 -13.19 -3.89
N ASN A 120 -21.70 -13.05 -4.43
CA ASN A 120 -22.78 -12.28 -3.85
C ASN A 120 -23.94 -13.20 -3.51
N VAL A 121 -24.34 -13.24 -2.25
CA VAL A 121 -25.50 -14.03 -1.80
C VAL A 121 -26.49 -13.09 -1.12
N MET A 122 -27.60 -12.81 -1.79
CA MET A 122 -28.63 -11.93 -1.27
C MET A 122 -29.61 -12.72 -0.40
N ILE A 123 -29.89 -12.24 0.80
CA ILE A 123 -30.76 -12.90 1.79
C ILE A 123 -31.95 -12.00 2.10
N ASN A 124 -33.16 -12.56 2.09
CA ASN A 124 -34.37 -11.92 2.58
C ASN A 124 -34.53 -12.17 4.08
N ALA A 125 -34.20 -11.18 4.91
CA ALA A 125 -34.43 -11.20 6.35
C ALA A 125 -35.67 -10.42 6.78
N THR A 126 -36.46 -9.88 5.84
CA THR A 126 -37.69 -9.12 6.11
C THR A 126 -38.66 -9.83 7.08
N PRO A 127 -38.85 -11.17 7.02
CA PRO A 127 -39.77 -11.86 7.93
C PRO A 127 -39.40 -11.79 9.41
N LEU A 128 -38.12 -11.56 9.74
CA LEU A 128 -37.67 -11.42 11.13
C LEU A 128 -38.22 -10.14 11.78
N PHE A 129 -38.39 -9.07 11.01
CA PHE A 129 -38.66 -7.73 11.52
C PHE A 129 -40.03 -7.17 11.15
N ALA A 130 -40.83 -7.90 10.36
CA ALA A 130 -42.18 -7.48 10.02
C ALA A 130 -43.13 -7.57 11.22
N LYS A 131 -43.80 -6.46 11.56
CA LYS A 131 -44.70 -6.39 12.74
C LYS A 131 -45.89 -7.35 12.69
N ASN A 132 -46.51 -7.55 11.52
CA ASN A 132 -47.83 -8.18 11.41
C ASN A 132 -47.83 -9.56 10.71
N LEU A 133 -46.77 -10.36 10.88
CA LEU A 133 -46.77 -11.73 10.36
C LEU A 133 -47.60 -12.64 11.27
N ARG A 134 -48.84 -12.90 10.83
CA ARG A 134 -49.79 -13.79 11.52
C ARG A 134 -50.08 -15.01 10.66
N VAL A 135 -50.13 -16.18 11.28
CA VAL A 135 -50.53 -17.43 10.65
C VAL A 135 -51.89 -17.85 11.20
N ARG A 136 -52.72 -18.43 10.34
CA ARG A 136 -54.02 -18.98 10.73
C ARG A 136 -53.78 -20.11 11.72
N ASN A 137 -54.37 -20.03 12.90
CA ASN A 137 -54.21 -21.02 13.95
C ASN A 137 -54.99 -22.29 13.55
N PRO A 138 -54.32 -23.41 13.21
CA PRO A 138 -55.01 -24.61 12.73
C PRO A 138 -55.82 -25.31 13.84
N LEU A 139 -55.60 -24.95 15.11
CA LEU A 139 -56.25 -25.55 16.27
C LEU A 139 -57.53 -24.82 16.71
N ALA A 140 -57.90 -23.72 16.05
CA ALA A 140 -59.13 -23.01 16.34
C ALA A 140 -60.29 -23.55 15.47
N LEU A 141 -61.08 -24.48 16.03
CA LEU A 141 -62.34 -24.93 15.44
C LEU A 141 -63.36 -23.79 15.43
N GLY A 142 -63.77 -23.36 14.24
CA GLY A 142 -64.95 -22.49 14.03
C GLY A 142 -64.74 -20.98 14.10
N MET A 143 -63.61 -20.46 14.59
CA MET A 143 -63.27 -19.03 14.53
C MET A 143 -61.91 -18.83 13.87
N ALA A 144 -61.78 -17.86 12.96
CA ALA A 144 -60.52 -17.51 12.31
C ALA A 144 -59.56 -16.84 13.33
N SER A 145 -58.98 -17.63 14.22
CA SER A 145 -57.95 -17.19 15.16
C SER A 145 -56.63 -17.06 14.41
N THR A 146 -55.97 -15.90 14.56
CA THR A 146 -54.65 -15.65 13.99
C THR A 146 -53.64 -15.56 15.13
N ARG A 147 -52.52 -16.28 15.01
CA ARG A 147 -51.44 -16.29 16.01
C ARG A 147 -50.20 -15.57 15.45
N GLU A 148 -49.51 -14.82 16.31
CA GLU A 148 -48.21 -14.24 15.98
C GLU A 148 -47.11 -15.31 15.95
N LEU A 149 -46.26 -15.23 14.93
CA LEU A 149 -45.12 -16.14 14.78
C LEU A 149 -44.04 -15.86 15.83
N THR A 150 -43.50 -16.92 16.41
CA THR A 150 -42.33 -16.88 17.28
C THR A 150 -41.06 -16.50 16.50
N LEU A 151 -39.99 -16.07 17.19
CA LEU A 151 -38.72 -15.72 16.53
C LEU A 151 -38.11 -16.87 15.73
N LEU A 152 -38.21 -18.10 16.24
CA LEU A 152 -37.68 -19.28 15.55
C LEU A 152 -38.46 -19.59 14.27
N GLU A 153 -39.79 -19.49 14.32
CA GLU A 153 -40.64 -19.64 13.13
C GLU A 153 -40.37 -18.51 12.11
N ARG A 154 -40.15 -17.28 12.57
CA ARG A 154 -39.75 -16.16 11.70
C ARG A 154 -38.37 -16.39 11.07
N PHE A 155 -37.44 -17.00 11.79
CA PHE A 155 -36.12 -17.37 11.25
C PHE A 155 -36.23 -18.44 10.15
N SER A 156 -37.18 -19.37 10.27
CA SER A 156 -37.42 -20.38 9.23
C SER A 156 -37.96 -19.79 7.91
N LEU A 157 -38.52 -18.58 7.95
CA LEU A 157 -39.01 -17.85 6.77
C LEU A 157 -37.88 -17.07 6.06
N VAL A 158 -36.67 -17.01 6.63
CA VAL A 158 -35.52 -16.38 5.99
C VAL A 158 -35.09 -17.21 4.79
N GLN A 159 -35.04 -16.59 3.62
CA GLN A 159 -34.73 -17.26 2.36
C GLN A 159 -33.66 -16.49 1.60
N TRP A 160 -32.88 -17.19 0.79
CA TRP A 160 -32.02 -16.53 -0.19
C TRP A 160 -32.87 -15.99 -1.35
N ILE A 161 -32.50 -14.84 -1.92
CA ILE A 161 -33.19 -14.20 -3.05
C ILE A 161 -32.44 -14.49 -4.35
N SER A 162 -31.13 -14.24 -4.32
CA SER A 162 -30.28 -14.42 -5.49
C SER A 162 -28.86 -14.80 -5.08
N TYR A 163 -28.22 -15.57 -5.94
CA TYR A 163 -26.84 -15.98 -5.87
C TYR A 163 -26.14 -15.52 -7.15
N HIS A 164 -25.00 -14.88 -7.02
CA HIS A 164 -24.19 -14.45 -8.16
C HIS A 164 -22.71 -14.72 -7.86
N LEU A 165 -22.14 -15.68 -8.57
CA LEU A 165 -20.72 -16.00 -8.55
C LEU A 165 -20.08 -15.54 -9.85
N LYS A 166 -19.01 -14.76 -9.76
CA LYS A 166 -18.18 -14.36 -10.88
C LYS A 166 -16.75 -14.75 -10.59
N THR A 167 -16.17 -15.57 -11.45
CA THR A 167 -14.76 -15.98 -11.36
C THR A 167 -14.08 -15.57 -12.63
N SER A 168 -12.92 -14.92 -12.51
CA SER A 168 -12.12 -14.49 -13.65
C SER A 168 -10.68 -14.87 -13.44
N PHE A 169 -10.06 -15.49 -14.44
CA PHE A 169 -8.63 -15.73 -14.47
C PHE A 169 -8.05 -15.24 -15.79
N SER A 170 -6.80 -14.78 -15.75
CA SER A 170 -6.11 -14.22 -16.91
C SER A 170 -4.86 -15.00 -17.24
N ILE A 171 -4.69 -15.33 -18.51
CA ILE A 171 -3.53 -16.02 -19.07
C ILE A 171 -2.83 -15.04 -20.02
N PRO A 172 -1.56 -14.69 -19.79
CA PRO A 172 -0.78 -13.95 -20.78
C PRO A 172 -0.49 -14.86 -21.99
N LEU A 173 -0.87 -14.44 -23.20
CA LEU A 173 -0.68 -15.23 -24.43
C LEU A 173 0.65 -14.92 -25.15
N ILE A 174 1.09 -13.66 -25.12
CA ILE A 174 2.29 -13.22 -25.84
C ILE A 174 3.09 -12.25 -24.95
N THR A 175 4.27 -12.69 -24.54
CA THR A 175 5.36 -11.88 -23.97
C THR A 175 6.62 -12.03 -24.82
N SER A 176 6.48 -12.20 -26.14
CA SER A 176 7.65 -12.27 -27.02
C SER A 176 8.05 -10.85 -27.43
N LYS A 177 9.32 -10.50 -27.23
CA LYS A 177 9.94 -9.25 -27.67
C LYS A 177 9.94 -9.04 -29.21
N ASN A 178 9.28 -9.91 -30.01
CA ASN A 178 9.40 -9.93 -31.47
C ASN A 178 8.08 -10.19 -32.25
N SER A 179 6.89 -10.03 -31.65
CA SER A 179 5.65 -10.25 -32.40
C SER A 179 5.24 -9.01 -33.22
N LYS A 180 5.59 -8.99 -34.51
CA LYS A 180 5.10 -8.03 -35.51
C LYS A 180 3.66 -8.37 -35.91
N LEU A 181 2.68 -8.04 -35.08
CA LEU A 181 1.31 -7.90 -35.59
C LEU A 181 1.26 -6.59 -36.38
N PRO A 182 0.94 -6.62 -37.69
CA PRO A 182 0.97 -5.42 -38.51
C PRO A 182 -0.11 -4.45 -38.02
N ILE A 183 0.33 -3.29 -37.52
CA ILE A 183 -0.54 -2.16 -37.21
C ILE A 183 -1.12 -1.67 -38.54
N PRO A 184 -2.45 -1.58 -38.72
CA PRO A 184 -3.05 -1.00 -39.92
C PRO A 184 -2.57 0.44 -40.10
N LYS A 185 -2.17 0.82 -41.32
CA LYS A 185 -1.63 2.15 -41.65
C LYS A 185 -2.49 3.33 -41.17
N PHE A 186 -3.80 3.13 -41.01
CA PHE A 186 -4.73 4.13 -40.47
C PHE A 186 -4.42 4.57 -39.02
N PHE A 187 -3.72 3.73 -38.24
CA PHE A 187 -3.32 4.03 -36.85
C PHE A 187 -1.88 4.54 -36.72
N GLN A 188 -1.16 4.67 -37.83
CA GLN A 188 0.14 5.35 -37.86
C GLN A 188 -0.15 6.84 -38.06
N SER A 189 -0.07 7.63 -36.98
CA SER A 189 -0.08 9.08 -37.09
C SER A 189 1.14 9.51 -37.92
N SER A 190 0.91 10.26 -38.99
CA SER A 190 1.95 10.94 -39.77
C SER A 190 2.64 11.96 -38.87
N SER A 191 3.80 11.59 -38.33
CA SER A 191 4.71 12.49 -37.62
C SER A 191 5.58 13.21 -38.65
N GLU A 192 5.12 14.34 -39.16
CA GLU A 192 5.96 15.27 -39.93
C GLU A 192 6.17 16.64 -39.24
N ASP A 193 5.57 16.91 -38.07
CA ASP A 193 5.60 18.27 -37.48
C ASP A 193 6.09 18.38 -36.01
N ASP A 194 6.85 17.42 -35.48
CA ASP A 194 7.45 17.55 -34.13
C ASP A 194 8.97 17.78 -34.21
N GLU A 195 9.38 19.01 -34.55
CA GLU A 195 10.79 19.46 -34.60
C GLU A 195 11.34 19.83 -33.20
N PHE A 196 10.83 19.21 -32.13
CA PHE A 196 11.30 19.41 -30.76
C PHE A 196 11.13 18.14 -29.92
N SER A 197 12.00 17.16 -30.12
CA SER A 197 12.24 16.10 -29.13
C SER A 197 13.74 15.85 -28.97
N ASP A 198 14.31 16.45 -27.94
CA ASP A 198 15.59 16.08 -27.38
C ASP A 198 15.62 14.57 -27.06
N HIS A 199 16.79 13.99 -27.30
CA HIS A 199 17.17 12.62 -27.03
C HIS A 199 16.61 12.06 -25.72
N ILE A 200 15.61 11.18 -25.84
CA ILE A 200 15.27 10.19 -24.83
C ILE A 200 15.55 8.83 -25.46
N ASP A 201 16.43 8.09 -24.78
CA ASP A 201 16.80 6.68 -24.98
C ASP A 201 15.94 5.87 -25.94
N ASP A 202 16.63 5.16 -26.85
CA ASP A 202 16.15 3.95 -27.54
C ASP A 202 15.83 2.83 -26.52
N GLY A 203 14.83 3.06 -25.68
CA GLY A 203 14.25 2.10 -24.77
C GLY A 203 13.11 1.36 -25.46
N GLU A 204 13.37 0.10 -25.79
CA GLU A 204 12.39 -0.97 -26.06
C GLU A 204 11.03 -0.50 -26.59
N THR A 205 10.80 -0.63 -27.91
CA THR A 205 9.43 -0.63 -28.45
C THR A 205 8.61 -1.66 -27.66
N VAL A 206 7.76 -1.18 -26.75
CA VAL A 206 6.97 -2.03 -25.86
C VAL A 206 6.01 -2.82 -26.73
N ASN A 207 6.41 -4.04 -27.07
CA ASN A 207 5.61 -4.96 -27.86
C ASN A 207 4.24 -5.13 -27.20
N GLY A 208 3.19 -5.04 -28.01
CA GLY A 208 1.82 -5.12 -27.56
C GLY A 208 1.55 -6.36 -26.72
N SER A 209 1.11 -6.19 -25.48
CA SER A 209 0.79 -7.30 -24.59
C SER A 209 -0.60 -7.87 -24.90
N THR A 210 -0.67 -9.19 -25.11
CA THR A 210 -1.94 -9.90 -25.32
C THR A 210 -2.26 -10.77 -24.12
N ARG A 211 -3.44 -10.58 -23.54
CA ARG A 211 -3.96 -11.36 -22.41
C ARG A 211 -5.31 -11.96 -22.77
N LEU A 212 -5.48 -13.24 -22.47
CA LEU A 212 -6.75 -13.93 -22.55
C LEU A 212 -7.35 -14.01 -21.16
N ILE A 213 -8.57 -13.53 -20.98
CA ILE A 213 -9.29 -13.50 -19.71
C ILE A 213 -10.50 -14.39 -19.85
N PHE A 214 -10.60 -15.44 -19.04
CA PHE A 214 -11.81 -16.24 -18.94
C PHE A 214 -12.64 -15.75 -17.78
N ILE A 215 -13.94 -15.54 -18.01
CA ILE A 215 -14.89 -15.10 -17.01
C ILE A 215 -16.01 -16.13 -16.97
N SER A 216 -16.13 -16.85 -15.85
CA SER A 216 -17.27 -17.71 -15.55
C SER A 216 -18.19 -16.99 -14.57
N GLU A 217 -19.43 -16.80 -14.98
CA GLU A 217 -20.50 -16.20 -14.18
C GLU A 217 -21.59 -17.25 -13.97
N ALA A 218 -22.02 -17.44 -12.73
CA ALA A 218 -23.15 -18.29 -12.39
C ALA A 218 -24.13 -17.47 -11.56
N SER A 219 -25.34 -17.27 -12.11
CA SER A 219 -26.41 -16.55 -11.42
C SER A 219 -27.62 -17.45 -11.21
N ALA A 220 -28.20 -17.40 -10.02
CA ALA A 220 -29.44 -18.07 -9.68
C ALA A 220 -30.34 -17.10 -8.92
N LYS A 221 -31.65 -17.18 -9.17
CA LYS A 221 -32.68 -16.50 -8.37
C LYS A 221 -33.58 -17.55 -7.77
N LEU A 222 -34.14 -17.27 -6.60
CA LEU A 222 -35.08 -18.17 -5.95
C LEU A 222 -36.25 -18.46 -6.92
N GLY A 223 -36.53 -19.74 -7.17
CA GLY A 223 -37.59 -20.19 -8.09
C GLY A 223 -37.23 -20.14 -9.59
N ALA A 224 -36.04 -19.68 -9.96
CA ALA A 224 -35.57 -19.68 -11.35
C ALA A 224 -34.43 -20.70 -11.57
N ARG A 225 -34.32 -21.23 -12.79
CA ARG A 225 -33.17 -22.07 -13.16
C ARG A 225 -31.88 -21.25 -13.13
N ALA A 226 -30.80 -21.87 -12.65
CA ALA A 226 -29.47 -21.28 -12.68
C ALA A 226 -29.06 -20.99 -14.13
N GLN A 227 -28.47 -19.82 -14.34
CA GLN A 227 -27.95 -19.37 -15.63
C GLN A 227 -26.43 -19.27 -15.52
N PRO A 228 -25.70 -20.34 -15.89
CA PRO A 228 -24.26 -20.27 -16.05
C PRO A 228 -23.93 -19.59 -17.38
N SER A 229 -22.92 -18.75 -17.37
CA SER A 229 -22.32 -18.17 -18.57
C SER A 229 -20.80 -18.26 -18.46
N LEU A 230 -20.17 -18.57 -19.58
CA LEU A 230 -18.72 -18.60 -19.72
C LEU A 230 -18.36 -17.68 -20.87
N SER A 231 -17.46 -16.73 -20.64
CA SER A 231 -16.99 -15.81 -21.66
C SER A 231 -15.46 -15.77 -21.70
N ALA A 232 -14.93 -15.60 -22.91
CA ALA A 232 -13.52 -15.40 -23.16
C ALA A 232 -13.33 -13.97 -23.68
N VAL A 233 -12.40 -13.23 -23.08
CA VAL A 233 -12.07 -11.85 -23.44
C VAL A 233 -10.60 -11.78 -23.81
N LEU A 234 -10.32 -11.44 -25.07
CA LEU A 234 -8.99 -11.12 -25.56
C LEU A 234 -8.74 -9.62 -25.33
N ARG A 235 -7.80 -9.30 -24.45
CA ARG A 235 -7.27 -7.94 -24.27
C ARG A 235 -5.95 -7.84 -25.01
N HIS A 236 -5.88 -6.93 -25.96
CA HIS A 236 -4.67 -6.67 -26.73
C HIS A 236 -4.29 -5.19 -26.63
N GLN A 237 -3.11 -4.91 -26.12
CA GLN A 237 -2.53 -3.58 -26.10
C GLN A 237 -1.83 -3.35 -27.44
N VAL A 238 -2.44 -2.55 -28.32
CA VAL A 238 -1.92 -2.32 -29.69
C VAL A 238 -0.77 -1.31 -29.65
N SER A 239 -0.91 -0.27 -28.82
CA SER A 239 0.12 0.74 -28.57
C SER A 239 0.00 1.26 -27.13
N PRO A 240 0.93 2.10 -26.63
CA PRO A 240 0.77 2.75 -25.33
C PRO A 240 -0.52 3.59 -25.21
N ARG A 241 -1.03 4.09 -26.34
CA ARG A 241 -2.24 4.92 -26.42
C ARG A 241 -3.51 4.14 -26.77
N LEU A 242 -3.41 2.98 -27.43
CA LEU A 242 -4.56 2.19 -27.88
C LEU A 242 -4.55 0.79 -27.25
N SER A 243 -5.64 0.46 -26.56
CA SER A 243 -5.92 -0.91 -26.12
C SER A 243 -7.29 -1.37 -26.63
N THR A 244 -7.39 -2.66 -26.95
CA THR A 244 -8.61 -3.28 -27.47
C THR A 244 -8.98 -4.49 -26.61
N GLU A 245 -10.27 -4.68 -26.39
CA GLU A 245 -10.86 -5.78 -25.64
C GLU A 245 -11.99 -6.37 -26.48
N THR A 246 -11.82 -7.62 -26.93
CA THR A 246 -12.85 -8.37 -27.66
C THR A 246 -13.29 -9.55 -26.82
N GLY A 247 -14.60 -9.66 -26.58
CA GLY A 247 -15.20 -10.65 -25.70
C GLY A 247 -16.27 -11.45 -26.41
N LEU A 248 -16.27 -12.77 -26.21
CA LEU A 248 -17.25 -13.70 -26.74
C LEU A 248 -17.73 -14.64 -25.64
N SER A 249 -19.04 -14.81 -25.52
CA SER A 249 -19.64 -15.81 -24.65
C SER A 249 -19.60 -17.19 -25.32
N LEU A 250 -18.98 -18.15 -24.66
CA LEU A 250 -18.87 -19.55 -25.07
C LEU A 250 -20.15 -20.34 -24.73
N LEU A 251 -20.89 -19.92 -23.70
CA LEU A 251 -22.18 -20.48 -23.32
C LEU A 251 -23.32 -19.50 -23.61
N ARG A 252 -24.56 -20.00 -23.69
CA ARG A 252 -25.75 -19.14 -23.84
C ARG A 252 -25.93 -18.26 -22.59
N PRO A 253 -26.36 -16.99 -22.75
CA PRO A 253 -26.62 -16.28 -24.01
C PRO A 253 -25.32 -15.90 -24.75
N GLY A 254 -25.32 -16.02 -26.08
CA GLY A 254 -24.19 -15.66 -26.94
C GLY A 254 -23.99 -14.15 -27.02
N VAL A 255 -23.30 -13.58 -26.03
CA VAL A 255 -22.95 -12.16 -25.96
C VAL A 255 -21.61 -11.92 -26.64
N ALA A 256 -21.52 -10.88 -27.47
CA ALA A 256 -20.27 -10.37 -28.03
C ALA A 256 -20.04 -8.94 -27.56
N THR A 257 -18.80 -8.61 -27.18
CA THR A 257 -18.40 -7.27 -26.76
C THR A 257 -17.13 -6.85 -27.48
N LEU A 258 -17.10 -5.64 -27.99
CA LEU A 258 -15.90 -5.00 -28.52
C LEU A 258 -15.75 -3.66 -27.80
N LYS A 259 -14.59 -3.42 -27.19
CA LYS A 259 -14.28 -2.18 -26.49
C LYS A 259 -12.87 -1.77 -26.87
N ALA A 260 -12.68 -0.49 -27.18
CA ALA A 260 -11.36 0.09 -27.33
C ALA A 260 -11.18 1.21 -26.32
N VAL A 261 -9.95 1.45 -25.88
CA VAL A 261 -9.56 2.61 -25.09
C VAL A 261 -8.46 3.30 -25.86
N TYR A 262 -8.74 4.52 -26.30
CA TYR A 262 -7.81 5.35 -27.05
C TYR A 262 -7.51 6.61 -26.25
N ALA A 263 -6.27 6.75 -25.79
CA ALA A 263 -5.77 7.99 -25.21
C ALA A 263 -5.36 8.92 -26.36
N ILE A 264 -6.08 10.02 -26.53
CA ILE A 264 -5.74 11.05 -27.51
C ILE A 264 -4.47 11.73 -27.04
N ASN A 265 -4.51 12.25 -25.80
CA ASN A 265 -3.39 12.88 -25.09
C ASN A 265 -3.36 12.34 -23.64
N ASN A 266 -2.35 12.73 -22.84
CA ASN A 266 -2.25 12.29 -21.43
C ASN A 266 -3.48 12.66 -20.57
N GLU A 267 -4.21 13.69 -20.95
CA GLU A 267 -5.40 14.17 -20.22
C GLU A 267 -6.72 13.70 -20.82
N THR A 268 -6.76 13.26 -22.08
CA THR A 268 -8.01 13.04 -22.83
C THR A 268 -8.06 11.64 -23.40
N PHE A 269 -9.16 10.93 -23.16
CA PHE A 269 -9.37 9.57 -23.63
C PHE A 269 -10.77 9.36 -24.20
N VAL A 270 -10.88 8.40 -25.11
CA VAL A 270 -12.14 7.96 -25.71
C VAL A 270 -12.26 6.45 -25.60
N ILE A 271 -13.45 5.99 -25.19
CA ILE A 271 -13.77 4.57 -25.01
C ILE A 271 -15.02 4.24 -25.84
N PRO A 272 -14.86 3.86 -27.12
CA PRO A 272 -15.96 3.28 -27.87
C PRO A 272 -16.15 1.82 -27.44
N MET A 273 -17.40 1.44 -27.20
CA MET A 273 -17.80 0.09 -26.83
C MET A 273 -19.05 -0.31 -27.59
N VAL A 274 -19.03 -1.51 -28.17
CA VAL A 274 -20.17 -2.14 -28.83
C VAL A 274 -20.47 -3.44 -28.10
N ARG A 275 -21.73 -3.63 -27.70
CA ARG A 275 -22.20 -4.86 -27.06
C ARG A 275 -23.39 -5.43 -27.81
N MET A 276 -23.27 -6.68 -28.22
CA MET A 276 -24.35 -7.46 -28.82
C MET A 276 -24.78 -8.53 -27.82
N ALA A 277 -26.02 -8.42 -27.30
CA ALA A 277 -26.52 -9.35 -26.28
C ALA A 277 -26.92 -10.72 -26.83
N SER A 278 -27.21 -10.80 -28.13
CA SER A 278 -27.51 -12.01 -28.89
C SER A 278 -27.43 -11.66 -30.37
N TYR A 279 -27.10 -12.60 -31.25
CA TYR A 279 -27.12 -12.40 -32.70
C TYR A 279 -28.47 -11.90 -33.25
N LYS A 280 -29.58 -12.18 -32.54
CA LYS A 280 -30.93 -11.72 -32.91
C LYS A 280 -31.25 -10.29 -32.48
N ARG A 281 -30.45 -9.71 -31.59
CA ARG A 281 -30.66 -8.36 -31.06
C ARG A 281 -29.63 -7.39 -31.67
N PRO A 282 -30.05 -6.18 -32.04
CA PRO A 282 -29.13 -5.19 -32.58
C PRO A 282 -28.06 -4.82 -31.54
N PRO A 283 -26.84 -4.48 -31.99
CA PRO A 283 -25.75 -4.11 -31.10
C PRO A 283 -26.02 -2.75 -30.44
N GLN A 284 -25.60 -2.58 -29.20
CA GLN A 284 -25.67 -1.30 -28.48
C GLN A 284 -24.29 -0.67 -28.47
N ALA A 285 -24.18 0.55 -29.00
CA ALA A 285 -22.96 1.33 -28.94
C ALA A 285 -22.99 2.28 -27.74
N THR A 286 -21.87 2.36 -27.03
CA THR A 286 -21.61 3.32 -25.96
C THR A 286 -20.29 4.00 -26.25
N VAL A 287 -20.26 5.33 -26.20
CA VAL A 287 -19.03 6.11 -26.34
C VAL A 287 -18.83 6.89 -25.05
N VAL A 288 -17.66 6.75 -24.43
CA VAL A 288 -17.25 7.60 -23.30
C VAL A 288 -16.11 8.49 -23.76
N VAL A 289 -16.27 9.80 -23.63
CA VAL A 289 -15.21 10.79 -23.86
C VAL A 289 -14.89 11.41 -22.51
N GLY A 290 -13.65 11.27 -22.05
CA GLY A 290 -13.20 11.82 -20.78
C GLY A 290 -12.04 12.77 -20.97
N ARG A 291 -12.03 13.87 -20.22
CA ARG A 291 -10.89 14.79 -20.12
C ARG A 291 -10.61 15.13 -18.67
N GLN A 292 -9.33 15.09 -18.29
CA GLN A 292 -8.85 15.67 -17.05
C GLN A 292 -8.95 17.19 -17.17
N ILE A 293 -9.92 17.79 -16.47
CA ILE A 293 -10.14 19.25 -16.50
C ILE A 293 -9.31 19.93 -15.41
N SER A 294 -8.99 19.20 -14.35
CA SER A 294 -8.22 19.69 -13.21
C SER A 294 -7.24 18.62 -12.74
N ARG A 295 -6.20 19.03 -12.02
CA ARG A 295 -5.32 18.12 -11.26
C ARG A 295 -6.11 17.23 -10.29
N TYR A 296 -7.33 17.63 -9.93
CA TYR A 296 -8.17 16.98 -8.94
C TYR A 296 -9.23 16.03 -9.49
N GLY A 297 -9.50 16.06 -10.80
CA GLY A 297 -10.60 15.27 -11.33
C GLY A 297 -10.74 15.27 -12.84
N THR A 298 -11.43 14.23 -13.30
CA THR A 298 -11.75 13.99 -14.69
C THR A 298 -13.25 14.17 -14.90
N LEU A 299 -13.63 14.95 -15.91
CA LEU A 299 -15.00 15.01 -16.38
C LEU A 299 -15.14 14.08 -17.58
N SER A 300 -16.17 13.24 -17.59
CA SER A 300 -16.46 12.37 -18.72
C SER A 300 -17.92 12.43 -19.13
N ILE A 301 -18.12 12.35 -20.43
CA ILE A 301 -19.42 12.27 -21.07
C ILE A 301 -19.58 10.84 -21.58
N ARG A 302 -20.66 10.17 -21.17
CA ARG A 302 -21.04 8.85 -21.66
C ARG A 302 -22.31 8.98 -22.46
N TRP A 303 -22.25 8.59 -23.73
CA TRP A 303 -23.41 8.46 -24.58
C TRP A 303 -23.69 6.99 -24.87
N LYS A 304 -24.90 6.54 -24.54
CA LYS A 304 -25.41 5.20 -24.85
C LYS A 304 -26.49 5.34 -25.91
N THR A 305 -26.30 4.71 -27.06
CA THR A 305 -27.21 4.79 -28.21
C THR A 305 -28.57 4.12 -27.97
N GLY A 306 -28.62 3.14 -27.07
CA GLY A 306 -29.81 2.31 -26.86
C GLY A 306 -29.91 1.17 -27.89
N SER A 307 -31.04 0.47 -27.93
CA SER A 307 -31.36 -0.52 -28.97
C SER A 307 -32.00 0.17 -30.17
N TRP A 308 -31.39 0.03 -31.34
CA TRP A 308 -31.88 0.53 -32.62
C TRP A 308 -32.22 -0.65 -33.53
N SER A 309 -33.39 -0.65 -34.16
CA SER A 309 -33.74 -1.66 -35.18
C SER A 309 -33.39 -1.14 -36.57
N LEU A 310 -32.73 -1.96 -37.38
CA LEU A 310 -32.45 -1.65 -38.77
C LEU A 310 -33.33 -2.54 -39.65
N GLY A 311 -34.38 -1.97 -40.25
CA GLY A 311 -35.38 -2.74 -41.00
C GLY A 311 -36.02 -3.85 -40.15
N ASN A 312 -36.02 -5.08 -40.66
CA ASN A 312 -36.58 -6.26 -39.95
C ASN A 312 -35.68 -6.77 -38.80
N TRP A 313 -34.43 -6.30 -38.71
CA TRP A 313 -33.52 -6.75 -37.67
C TRP A 313 -33.79 -6.01 -36.35
N GLY A 314 -34.22 -6.76 -35.34
CA GLY A 314 -34.52 -6.23 -34.01
C GLY A 314 -35.96 -5.74 -33.81
N ALA A 315 -36.80 -5.71 -34.85
CA ALA A 315 -38.20 -5.26 -34.79
C ALA A 315 -39.07 -6.08 -33.81
N ALA A 316 -38.73 -7.36 -33.59
CA ALA A 316 -39.44 -8.25 -32.66
C ALA A 316 -39.06 -8.06 -31.18
N TYR A 317 -38.08 -7.20 -30.85
CA TYR A 317 -37.65 -6.97 -29.48
C TYR A 317 -37.95 -5.52 -29.08
N PRO A 318 -38.83 -5.29 -28.09
CA PRO A 318 -39.17 -3.93 -27.67
C PRO A 318 -37.91 -3.18 -27.20
N PRO A 319 -37.81 -1.86 -27.45
CA PRO A 319 -36.66 -1.06 -27.06
C PRO A 319 -36.62 -0.86 -25.54
N ASN A 320 -36.23 -1.89 -24.81
CA ASN A 320 -36.12 -1.82 -23.35
C ASN A 320 -34.89 -1.02 -22.89
N ASN A 321 -33.95 -0.75 -23.81
CA ASN A 321 -32.77 0.08 -23.56
C ASN A 321 -32.85 1.33 -24.43
N ALA A 322 -33.45 2.40 -23.93
CA ALA A 322 -33.44 3.68 -24.62
C ALA A 322 -32.06 4.36 -24.55
N SER A 323 -31.89 5.41 -25.37
CA SER A 323 -30.69 6.24 -25.35
C SER A 323 -30.56 6.98 -24.02
N SER A 324 -29.32 7.13 -23.55
CA SER A 324 -29.01 7.88 -22.34
C SER A 324 -27.71 8.64 -22.50
N PHE A 325 -27.64 9.81 -21.88
CA PHE A 325 -26.49 10.66 -21.80
C PHE A 325 -26.13 10.86 -20.32
N SER A 326 -24.87 10.61 -19.96
CA SER A 326 -24.39 10.80 -18.59
C SER A 326 -23.19 11.73 -18.57
N LEU A 327 -23.21 12.68 -17.63
CA LEU A 327 -22.09 13.53 -17.27
C LEU A 327 -21.53 13.03 -15.93
N ILE A 328 -20.26 12.65 -15.90
CA ILE A 328 -19.62 11.99 -14.76
C ILE A 328 -18.40 12.80 -14.34
N TRP A 329 -18.40 13.26 -13.10
CA TRP A 329 -17.24 13.81 -12.41
C TRP A 329 -16.61 12.72 -11.54
N GLN A 330 -15.35 12.42 -11.80
CA GLN A 330 -14.58 11.45 -11.03
C GLN A 330 -13.33 12.12 -10.43
N GLN A 331 -13.20 12.02 -9.11
CA GLN A 331 -12.05 12.53 -8.40
C GLN A 331 -10.80 11.69 -8.69
N LEU A 332 -9.67 12.37 -8.91
CA LEU A 332 -8.34 11.77 -8.98
C LEU A 332 -7.70 11.71 -7.59
N LYS A 333 -6.76 10.77 -7.39
CA LYS A 333 -6.00 10.74 -6.14
C LYS A 333 -5.15 12.01 -6.04
N PRO A 334 -5.25 12.79 -4.94
CA PRO A 334 -4.48 14.01 -4.79
C PRO A 334 -2.98 13.68 -4.68
N SER A 335 -2.14 14.57 -5.20
CA SER A 335 -0.68 14.48 -5.06
C SER A 335 -0.29 14.81 -3.61
N PRO A 336 0.78 14.20 -3.04
CA PRO A 336 1.22 14.47 -1.67
C PRO A 336 1.58 15.94 -1.40
N ASP A 337 1.99 16.68 -2.43
CA ASP A 337 2.51 18.05 -2.34
C ASP A 337 1.43 19.14 -2.40
N ASP A 338 0.15 18.78 -2.54
CA ASP A 338 -0.92 19.77 -2.72
C ASP A 338 -1.34 20.42 -1.38
N PRO A 339 -1.28 21.76 -1.27
CA PRO A 339 -1.52 22.49 -0.01
C PRO A 339 -3.00 22.63 0.38
N PHE A 340 -3.94 22.23 -0.48
CA PHE A 340 -5.38 22.38 -0.25
C PHE A 340 -6.07 21.03 -0.01
N PRO A 341 -6.71 20.81 1.15
CA PRO A 341 -7.47 19.58 1.41
C PRO A 341 -8.78 19.61 0.60
N LEU A 342 -8.80 18.92 -0.55
CA LEU A 342 -9.97 18.90 -1.41
C LEU A 342 -11.13 18.10 -0.83
N LEU A 343 -12.35 18.60 -1.07
CA LEU A 343 -13.57 17.80 -0.93
C LEU A 343 -13.44 16.54 -1.79
N LYS A 344 -13.60 15.37 -1.16
CA LYS A 344 -13.49 14.09 -1.85
C LYS A 344 -14.86 13.61 -2.32
N TRP A 345 -15.24 13.92 -3.56
CA TRP A 345 -16.56 13.57 -4.08
C TRP A 345 -16.52 13.12 -5.54
N ASN A 346 -17.41 12.19 -5.88
CA ASN A 346 -17.73 11.80 -7.24
C ASN A 346 -19.19 12.13 -7.51
N ALA A 347 -19.52 12.55 -8.73
CA ALA A 347 -20.92 12.76 -9.11
C ALA A 347 -21.21 12.23 -10.50
N GLU A 348 -22.45 11.80 -10.70
CA GLU A 348 -22.95 11.33 -11.98
C GLU A 348 -24.35 11.92 -12.19
N LEU A 349 -24.50 12.69 -13.25
CA LEU A 349 -25.78 13.15 -13.77
C LEU A 349 -26.11 12.29 -14.99
N THR A 350 -27.23 11.59 -14.99
CA THR A 350 -27.70 10.82 -16.14
C THR A 350 -29.06 11.35 -16.58
N ALA A 351 -29.18 11.69 -17.86
CA ALA A 351 -30.41 12.05 -18.54
C ALA A 351 -30.70 11.00 -19.63
N GLY A 352 -31.83 10.32 -19.54
CA GLY A 352 -32.20 9.29 -20.48
C GLY A 352 -33.71 9.01 -20.45
N LEU A 353 -34.24 8.57 -21.58
CA LEU A 353 -35.68 8.36 -21.79
C LEU A 353 -36.30 7.34 -20.80
N MET A 354 -35.53 6.32 -20.40
CA MET A 354 -35.96 5.28 -19.47
C MET A 354 -35.30 5.38 -18.08
N TYR A 355 -34.20 6.10 -17.99
CA TYR A 355 -33.44 6.26 -16.76
C TYR A 355 -32.80 7.64 -16.75
N SER A 356 -33.33 8.49 -15.87
CA SER A 356 -32.72 9.75 -15.46
C SER A 356 -32.46 9.75 -13.96
N GLY A 357 -31.33 10.32 -13.53
CA GLY A 357 -30.97 10.39 -12.12
C GLY A 357 -29.69 11.17 -11.85
N ILE A 358 -29.51 11.54 -10.59
CA ILE A 358 -28.33 12.22 -10.05
C ILE A 358 -27.78 11.32 -8.95
N ALA A 359 -26.48 11.07 -8.96
CA ALA A 359 -25.77 10.39 -7.88
C ALA A 359 -24.59 11.24 -7.42
N CYS A 360 -24.40 11.33 -6.10
CA CYS A 360 -23.27 11.99 -5.47
C CYS A 360 -22.70 11.08 -4.40
N ASN A 361 -21.40 10.86 -4.45
CA ASN A 361 -20.67 9.99 -3.54
C ASN A 361 -19.58 10.80 -2.86
N TYR A 362 -19.72 11.05 -1.57
CA TYR A 362 -18.77 11.78 -0.75
C TYR A 362 -17.90 10.81 0.07
N ASN A 363 -16.60 10.83 -0.16
CA ASN A 363 -15.63 10.07 0.62
C ASN A 363 -15.28 10.89 1.87
N LEU A 364 -15.72 10.42 3.03
CA LEU A 364 -15.41 11.05 4.30
C LEU A 364 -13.91 10.86 4.61
N SER A 365 -13.36 11.77 5.41
CA SER A 365 -11.98 11.62 5.91
C SER A 365 -11.85 10.30 6.70
N THR A 366 -10.66 9.72 6.67
CA THR A 366 -10.38 8.45 7.35
C THR A 366 -10.48 8.63 8.86
N LEU A 367 -11.54 8.12 9.48
CA LEU A 367 -11.71 8.12 10.93
C LEU A 367 -10.89 6.95 11.52
N GLY A 368 -9.60 7.21 11.79
CA GLY A 368 -8.67 6.18 12.22
C GLY A 368 -8.51 5.09 11.15
N PRO A 369 -8.78 3.80 11.46
CA PRO A 369 -8.62 2.69 10.50
C PRO A 369 -9.80 2.52 9.53
N TYR A 370 -10.86 3.34 9.64
CA TYR A 370 -12.08 3.22 8.85
C TYR A 370 -12.07 4.18 7.66
N GLN A 371 -12.29 3.65 6.47
CA GLN A 371 -12.57 4.41 5.25
C GLN A 371 -14.09 4.49 5.09
N MET A 372 -14.65 5.70 5.23
CA MET A 372 -16.08 5.92 5.16
C MET A 372 -16.48 6.64 3.87
N GLN A 373 -17.60 6.25 3.29
CA GLN A 373 -18.18 6.90 2.12
C GLN A 373 -19.69 7.03 2.33
N CYS A 374 -20.25 8.17 1.95
CA CYS A 374 -21.68 8.42 1.94
C CYS A 374 -22.12 8.68 0.51
N GLY A 375 -23.14 7.97 0.05
CA GLY A 375 -23.71 8.12 -1.28
C GLY A 375 -25.16 8.56 -1.20
N THR A 376 -25.54 9.49 -2.05
CA THR A 376 -26.95 9.83 -2.31
C THR A 376 -27.21 9.68 -3.80
N SER A 377 -28.24 8.95 -4.17
CA SER A 377 -28.65 8.81 -5.56
C SER A 377 -30.16 8.96 -5.69
N LEU A 378 -30.60 9.90 -6.50
CA LEU A 378 -31.99 10.09 -6.88
C LEU A 378 -32.17 9.65 -8.32
N SER A 379 -33.04 8.68 -8.56
CA SER A 379 -33.31 8.20 -9.91
C SER A 379 -34.80 8.01 -10.15
N THR A 380 -35.20 8.10 -11.41
CA THR A 380 -36.57 7.86 -11.89
C THR A 380 -37.05 6.42 -11.63
N VAL A 381 -36.15 5.44 -11.66
CA VAL A 381 -36.48 4.02 -11.47
C VAL A 381 -36.35 3.59 -10.00
N GLY A 382 -35.28 4.00 -9.33
CA GLY A 382 -34.96 3.59 -7.96
C GLY A 382 -35.43 4.55 -6.87
N GLY A 383 -35.94 5.72 -7.25
CA GLY A 383 -36.25 6.81 -6.32
C GLY A 383 -35.00 7.35 -5.62
N LEU A 384 -35.15 7.84 -4.39
CA LEU A 384 -34.07 8.34 -3.55
C LEU A 384 -33.44 7.17 -2.78
N GLN A 385 -32.14 6.96 -2.96
CA GLN A 385 -31.35 6.02 -2.20
C GLN A 385 -30.23 6.74 -1.47
N VAL A 386 -30.03 6.40 -0.20
CA VAL A 386 -28.94 6.88 0.64
C VAL A 386 -28.12 5.67 1.07
N THR A 387 -26.80 5.73 0.88
CA THR A 387 -25.86 4.69 1.26
C THR A 387 -24.81 5.23 2.23
N ALA A 388 -24.48 4.43 3.23
CA ALA A 388 -23.37 4.67 4.15
C ALA A 388 -22.48 3.44 4.15
N ASP A 389 -21.25 3.63 3.69
CA ASP A 389 -20.24 2.60 3.52
C ASP A 389 -19.11 2.80 4.54
N ALA A 390 -18.70 1.73 5.19
CA ALA A 390 -17.56 1.70 6.10
C ALA A 390 -16.67 0.50 5.77
N ASN A 391 -15.49 0.76 5.25
CA ASN A 391 -14.47 -0.24 4.92
C ASN A 391 -13.28 -0.15 5.87
N ARG A 392 -12.75 -1.32 6.27
CA ARG A 392 -11.58 -1.41 7.15
C ARG A 392 -10.65 -2.52 6.72
N LYS A 393 -9.36 -2.20 6.61
CA LYS A 393 -8.29 -3.20 6.50
C LYS A 393 -8.09 -3.87 7.87
N VAL A 394 -8.43 -5.16 7.95
CA VAL A 394 -8.35 -5.95 9.19
C VAL A 394 -6.98 -6.61 9.32
N PHE A 395 -6.50 -7.21 8.22
CA PHE A 395 -5.18 -7.84 8.07
C PHE A 395 -4.45 -7.31 6.83
N ARG A 396 -3.17 -7.68 6.65
CA ARG A 396 -2.31 -7.21 5.54
C ARG A 396 -2.97 -7.35 4.15
N HIS A 397 -3.67 -8.47 3.93
CA HIS A 397 -4.36 -8.77 2.66
C HIS A 397 -5.86 -9.05 2.86
N SER A 398 -6.47 -8.55 3.94
CA SER A 398 -7.90 -8.77 4.18
C SER A 398 -8.59 -7.50 4.66
N ALA A 399 -9.68 -7.15 3.98
CA ALA A 399 -10.51 -6.01 4.30
C ALA A 399 -11.95 -6.47 4.53
N MET A 400 -12.60 -5.89 5.54
CA MET A 400 -14.01 -6.07 5.81
C MET A 400 -14.72 -4.75 5.54
N GLY A 401 -15.92 -4.84 4.96
CA GLY A 401 -16.73 -3.71 4.60
C GLY A 401 -18.15 -3.91 5.06
N MET A 402 -18.80 -2.82 5.44
CA MET A 402 -20.21 -2.78 5.78
C MET A 402 -20.86 -1.64 5.04
N THR A 403 -21.97 -1.91 4.35
CA THR A 403 -22.79 -0.91 3.67
C THR A 403 -24.19 -0.95 4.23
N ILE A 404 -24.73 0.19 4.62
CA ILE A 404 -26.14 0.36 4.91
C ILE A 404 -26.72 1.17 3.75
N ALA A 405 -27.77 0.66 3.11
CA ALA A 405 -28.47 1.36 2.05
C ALA A 405 -29.96 1.40 2.34
N VAL A 406 -30.54 2.61 2.24
CA VAL A 406 -31.96 2.89 2.43
C VAL A 406 -32.51 3.45 1.13
N ALA A 407 -33.59 2.87 0.61
CA ALA A 407 -34.24 3.29 -0.63
C ALA A 407 -35.71 3.73 -0.41
N VAL A 408 -36.06 4.88 -0.98
CA VAL A 408 -37.40 5.49 -1.05
C VAL A 408 -37.79 5.52 -2.53
N PRO A 409 -38.94 4.98 -2.98
CA PRO A 409 -40.16 4.69 -2.21
C PRO A 409 -40.29 3.25 -1.72
N SER A 410 -39.42 2.32 -2.12
CA SER A 410 -39.56 0.90 -1.79
C SER A 410 -39.48 0.60 -0.28
N GLY A 411 -38.97 1.51 0.55
CA GLY A 411 -38.78 1.29 1.98
C GLY A 411 -37.77 0.20 2.29
N ALA A 412 -36.99 -0.20 1.28
CA ALA A 412 -36.03 -1.28 1.42
C ALA A 412 -34.81 -0.79 2.21
N ILE A 413 -34.55 -1.46 3.33
CA ILE A 413 -33.31 -1.30 4.09
C ILE A 413 -32.47 -2.53 3.81
N THR A 414 -31.25 -2.31 3.32
CA THR A 414 -30.31 -3.38 2.99
C THR A 414 -29.00 -3.16 3.73
N LEU A 415 -28.56 -4.21 4.42
CA LEU A 415 -27.23 -4.28 5.02
C LEU A 415 -26.37 -5.19 4.16
N ASN A 416 -25.29 -4.69 3.60
CA ASN A 416 -24.30 -5.52 2.93
C ASN A 416 -23.08 -5.71 3.83
N ILE A 417 -22.77 -6.96 4.17
CA ILE A 417 -21.51 -7.32 4.82
C ILE A 417 -20.60 -7.88 3.74
N SER A 418 -19.43 -7.28 3.58
CA SER A 418 -18.43 -7.73 2.61
C SER A 418 -17.12 -8.11 3.29
N TRP A 419 -16.51 -9.17 2.78
CA TRP A 419 -15.18 -9.59 3.17
C TRP A 419 -14.38 -9.84 1.90
N SER A 420 -13.21 -9.20 1.82
CA SER A 420 -12.26 -9.40 0.73
C SER A 420 -10.93 -9.91 1.26
N ARG A 421 -10.35 -10.89 0.57
CA ARG A 421 -9.02 -11.44 0.83
C ARG A 421 -8.40 -11.96 -0.46
N LEU A 422 -7.18 -11.52 -0.78
CA LEU A 422 -6.34 -12.12 -1.83
C LEU A 422 -7.11 -12.38 -3.15
N GLY A 423 -7.74 -11.34 -3.71
CA GLY A 423 -8.52 -11.44 -4.97
C GLY A 423 -9.92 -12.05 -4.86
N GLN A 424 -10.30 -12.59 -3.69
CA GLN A 424 -11.63 -13.09 -3.41
C GLN A 424 -12.46 -12.04 -2.67
N LYS A 425 -13.70 -11.82 -3.09
CA LYS A 425 -14.66 -10.92 -2.44
C LYS A 425 -15.97 -11.67 -2.21
N PHE A 426 -16.36 -11.79 -0.95
CA PHE A 426 -17.66 -12.30 -0.53
C PHE A 426 -18.52 -11.11 -0.09
N SER A 427 -19.75 -11.05 -0.57
CA SER A 427 -20.72 -10.01 -0.21
C SER A 427 -22.04 -10.68 0.15
N PHE A 428 -22.61 -10.27 1.28
CA PHE A 428 -23.89 -10.77 1.77
C PHE A 428 -24.85 -9.59 1.95
N PRO A 429 -25.58 -9.18 0.90
CA PRO A 429 -26.65 -8.21 1.02
C PRO A 429 -27.85 -8.85 1.72
N ILE A 430 -28.17 -8.36 2.91
CA ILE A 430 -29.28 -8.79 3.74
C ILE A 430 -30.36 -7.71 3.65
N MET A 431 -31.53 -8.07 3.12
CA MET A 431 -32.69 -7.18 3.06
C MET A 431 -33.50 -7.29 4.36
N TRP A 432 -33.64 -6.18 5.08
CA TRP A 432 -34.15 -6.15 6.45
C TRP A 432 -35.62 -5.76 6.54
N SER A 433 -36.03 -4.88 5.65
CA SER A 433 -37.41 -4.46 5.52
C SER A 433 -37.73 -4.25 4.05
N GLY A 434 -38.98 -4.51 3.68
CA GLY A 434 -39.57 -4.09 2.40
C GLY A 434 -40.57 -2.94 2.56
N ALA A 435 -40.63 -2.30 3.74
CA ALA A 435 -41.52 -1.18 4.04
C ALA A 435 -40.92 -0.22 5.07
N PHE A 436 -41.33 1.05 5.02
CA PHE A 436 -40.93 2.05 6.02
C PHE A 436 -41.64 1.80 7.36
N ASP A 437 -40.94 1.16 8.30
CA ASP A 437 -41.35 1.12 9.71
C ASP A 437 -40.27 1.71 10.60
N ARG A 438 -40.69 2.51 11.59
CA ARG A 438 -39.79 3.21 12.53
C ARG A 438 -38.89 2.22 13.28
N SER A 439 -39.45 1.06 13.62
CA SER A 439 -38.71 0.01 14.32
C SER A 439 -37.63 -0.64 13.46
N SER A 440 -37.92 -0.89 12.17
CA SER A 440 -36.98 -1.47 11.22
C SER A 440 -35.85 -0.52 10.84
N ILE A 441 -36.09 0.81 10.83
CA ILE A 441 -35.04 1.82 10.64
C ILE A 441 -34.11 1.88 11.87
N PHE A 442 -34.68 1.88 13.07
CA PHE A 442 -33.90 1.93 14.31
C PHE A 442 -32.99 0.70 14.43
N TRP A 443 -33.55 -0.50 14.35
CA TRP A 443 -32.75 -1.73 14.38
C TRP A 443 -31.82 -1.79 13.16
N GLY A 444 -32.32 -1.34 12.00
CA GLY A 444 -31.64 -0.93 10.76
C GLY A 444 -30.24 -0.38 10.92
N LEU A 445 -30.14 0.57 11.84
CA LEU A 445 -28.97 1.40 12.01
C LEU A 445 -28.18 1.00 13.26
N VAL A 446 -28.87 0.63 14.34
CA VAL A 446 -28.24 0.31 15.63
C VAL A 446 -27.54 -1.05 15.60
N LEU A 447 -28.16 -2.09 15.04
CA LEU A 447 -27.61 -3.45 15.06
C LEU A 447 -26.27 -3.53 14.29
N PRO A 448 -26.14 -3.04 13.05
CA PRO A 448 -24.88 -3.13 12.32
C PRO A 448 -23.75 -2.36 13.01
N ILE A 449 -24.03 -1.12 13.45
CA ILE A 449 -23.04 -0.28 14.13
C ILE A 449 -22.59 -0.95 15.44
N GLY A 450 -23.55 -1.46 16.22
CA GLY A 450 -23.27 -2.21 17.45
C GLY A 450 -22.43 -3.46 17.20
N THR A 451 -22.72 -4.22 16.13
CA THR A 451 -21.91 -5.41 15.77
C THR A 451 -20.49 -5.06 15.37
N VAL A 452 -20.28 -3.98 14.62
CA VAL A 452 -18.93 -3.54 14.22
C VAL A 452 -18.13 -3.08 15.43
N LEU A 453 -18.72 -2.26 16.31
CA LEU A 453 -18.07 -1.81 17.54
C LEU A 453 -17.77 -2.97 18.49
N GLY A 454 -18.69 -3.93 18.60
CA GLY A 454 -18.53 -5.14 19.40
C GLY A 454 -17.39 -6.03 18.87
N VAL A 455 -17.40 -6.35 17.58
CA VAL A 455 -16.34 -7.15 16.94
C VAL A 455 -14.98 -6.46 17.05
N ASP A 456 -14.93 -5.14 16.88
CA ASP A 456 -13.68 -4.39 17.02
C ASP A 456 -13.13 -4.45 18.44
N ASN A 457 -13.94 -4.11 19.44
CA ASN A 457 -13.48 -4.00 20.82
C ASN A 457 -13.22 -5.37 21.48
N PHE A 458 -14.04 -6.39 21.20
CA PHE A 458 -13.93 -7.68 21.87
C PHE A 458 -13.07 -8.72 21.14
N PHE A 459 -12.97 -8.67 19.81
CA PHE A 459 -12.23 -9.68 19.04
C PHE A 459 -10.97 -9.12 18.36
N LEU A 460 -11.09 -8.01 17.62
CA LEU A 460 -9.99 -7.51 16.80
C LEU A 460 -8.92 -6.78 17.62
N ARG A 461 -9.33 -5.88 18.51
CA ARG A 461 -8.42 -5.09 19.35
C ARG A 461 -7.57 -5.93 20.31
N PRO A 462 -8.11 -6.88 21.10
CA PRO A 462 -7.29 -7.67 22.01
C PRO A 462 -6.31 -8.59 21.27
N ARG A 463 -6.72 -9.14 20.11
CA ARG A 463 -5.80 -9.91 19.26
C ARG A 463 -4.63 -9.07 18.76
N ARG A 464 -4.87 -7.84 18.30
CA ARG A 464 -3.80 -6.94 17.85
C ARG A 464 -2.82 -6.60 18.98
N ILE A 465 -3.33 -6.34 20.18
CA ILE A 465 -2.49 -6.06 21.36
C ILE A 465 -1.67 -7.30 21.74
N SER A 466 -2.25 -8.49 21.65
CA SER A 466 -1.54 -9.75 21.92
C SER A 466 -0.45 -10.03 20.89
N GLU A 467 -0.75 -9.84 19.59
CA GLU A 467 0.23 -10.00 18.52
C GLU A 467 1.35 -8.98 18.61
N SER A 468 1.05 -7.71 18.93
CA SER A 468 2.10 -6.70 19.10
C SER A 468 3.00 -7.01 20.29
N LYS A 469 2.44 -7.50 21.41
CA LYS A 469 3.21 -8.02 22.55
C LYS A 469 4.10 -9.19 22.16
N ARG A 470 3.58 -10.17 21.39
CA ARG A 470 4.35 -11.33 20.93
C ARG A 470 5.49 -10.94 19.99
N ARG A 471 5.25 -10.01 19.06
CA ARG A 471 6.29 -9.45 18.17
C ARG A 471 7.33 -8.68 18.98
N ARG A 472 6.92 -7.90 19.99
CA ARG A 472 7.84 -7.20 20.89
C ARG A 472 8.72 -8.17 21.66
N ALA A 473 8.14 -9.25 22.21
CA ALA A 473 8.89 -10.29 22.92
C ALA A 473 9.91 -11.00 22.01
N LEU A 474 9.52 -11.31 20.77
CA LEU A 474 10.41 -11.95 19.80
C LEU A 474 11.58 -11.04 19.40
N ARG A 475 11.34 -9.74 19.18
CA ARG A 475 12.41 -8.75 18.95
C ARG A 475 13.37 -8.69 20.13
N LEU A 476 12.86 -8.63 21.35
CA LEU A 476 13.69 -8.63 22.57
C LEU A 476 14.55 -9.90 22.66
N GLN A 477 14.01 -11.08 22.29
CA GLN A 477 14.80 -12.32 22.24
C GLN A 477 15.90 -12.29 21.17
N GLN A 478 15.62 -11.77 19.98
CA GLN A 478 16.62 -11.62 18.92
C GLN A 478 17.74 -10.65 19.34
N HIS A 479 17.37 -9.51 19.93
CA HIS A 479 18.34 -8.54 20.45
C HIS A 479 19.14 -9.08 21.64
N LYS A 480 18.56 -9.95 22.47
CA LYS A 480 19.28 -10.58 23.59
C LYS A 480 20.49 -11.40 23.12
N LYS A 481 20.35 -12.20 22.06
CA LYS A 481 21.47 -12.97 21.50
C LYS A 481 22.56 -12.05 20.95
N ILE A 482 22.17 -10.99 20.23
CA ILE A 482 23.11 -9.99 19.70
C ILE A 482 23.82 -9.24 20.83
N HIS A 483 23.12 -8.98 21.93
CA HIS A 483 23.71 -8.37 23.12
C HIS A 483 24.77 -9.27 23.75
N GLU A 484 24.46 -10.57 23.90
CA GLU A 484 25.40 -11.55 24.46
C GLU A 484 26.69 -11.61 23.64
N THR A 485 26.59 -11.71 22.31
CA THR A 485 27.79 -11.74 21.45
C THR A 485 28.61 -10.45 21.52
N LYS A 486 27.94 -9.28 21.45
CA LYS A 486 28.63 -7.98 21.54
C LYS A 486 29.27 -7.73 22.90
N LYS A 487 28.66 -8.26 23.97
CA LYS A 487 29.20 -8.19 25.31
C LYS A 487 30.50 -9.00 25.41
N GLU A 488 30.51 -10.23 24.91
CA GLU A 488 31.70 -11.09 24.88
C GLU A 488 32.85 -10.44 24.08
N GLU A 489 32.54 -9.89 22.89
CA GLU A 489 33.52 -9.16 22.07
C GLU A 489 34.11 -7.96 22.82
N ALA A 490 33.27 -7.16 23.48
CA ALA A 490 33.73 -6.00 24.24
C ALA A 490 34.59 -6.40 25.45
N GLU A 491 34.23 -7.45 26.19
CA GLU A 491 35.00 -7.97 27.33
C GLU A 491 36.39 -8.47 26.91
N GLN A 492 36.48 -9.15 25.76
CA GLN A 492 37.77 -9.57 25.19
C GLN A 492 38.65 -8.37 24.83
N ILE A 493 38.08 -7.36 24.18
CA ILE A 493 38.80 -6.13 23.82
C ILE A 493 39.28 -5.39 25.09
N VAL A 494 38.42 -5.27 26.10
CA VAL A 494 38.78 -4.66 27.40
C VAL A 494 39.93 -5.42 28.08
N ALA A 495 39.92 -6.75 28.02
CA ALA A 495 41.00 -7.57 28.57
C ALA A 495 42.35 -7.32 27.85
N LEU A 496 42.35 -7.20 26.52
CA LEU A 496 43.53 -6.88 25.73
C LEU A 496 44.06 -5.46 26.01
N MET A 497 43.16 -4.50 26.20
CA MET A 497 43.54 -3.10 26.46
C MET A 497 44.06 -2.86 27.88
N LYS A 498 43.71 -3.71 28.85
CA LYS A 498 43.95 -3.48 30.27
C LYS A 498 45.42 -3.18 30.60
N GLU A 499 46.37 -3.96 30.09
CA GLU A 499 47.80 -3.75 30.37
C GLU A 499 48.33 -2.47 29.72
N LEU A 500 47.93 -2.19 28.47
CA LEU A 500 48.37 -1.01 27.72
C LEU A 500 47.87 0.27 28.38
N VAL A 501 46.59 0.28 28.76
CA VAL A 501 45.94 1.42 29.41
C VAL A 501 46.53 1.68 30.79
N GLN A 502 46.79 0.63 31.58
CA GLN A 502 47.43 0.79 32.90
C GLN A 502 48.84 1.40 32.79
N LYS A 503 49.62 1.01 31.79
CA LYS A 503 50.93 1.62 31.52
C LYS A 503 50.80 3.10 31.13
N LYS A 504 49.88 3.42 30.20
CA LYS A 504 49.57 4.81 29.81
C LYS A 504 49.14 5.65 31.02
N GLN A 505 48.22 5.15 31.84
CA GLN A 505 47.72 5.87 33.02
C GLN A 505 48.82 6.12 34.07
N LYS A 506 49.77 5.21 34.26
CA LYS A 506 50.93 5.45 35.15
C LYS A 506 51.79 6.59 34.66
N VAL A 507 52.10 6.63 33.36
CA VAL A 507 52.88 7.71 32.74
C VAL A 507 52.16 9.06 32.86
N GLU A 508 50.84 9.08 32.64
CA GLU A 508 50.03 10.28 32.83
C GLU A 508 49.99 10.70 34.30
N ALA A 509 49.88 9.76 35.24
CA ALA A 509 49.89 10.05 36.67
C ALA A 509 51.22 10.67 37.14
N ASP A 510 52.35 10.15 36.66
CA ASP A 510 53.70 10.65 37.00
C ASP A 510 53.90 12.10 36.50
N LYS A 511 53.27 12.47 35.38
CA LYS A 511 53.31 13.83 34.82
C LYS A 511 52.23 14.76 35.40
N GLY A 512 51.38 14.27 36.30
CA GLY A 512 50.23 15.02 36.81
C GLY A 512 49.12 15.27 35.78
N GLY A 513 49.08 14.46 34.72
CA GLY A 513 48.12 14.49 33.63
C GLY A 513 46.73 13.97 33.98
N LEU A 514 45.90 13.72 32.96
CA LEU A 514 44.51 13.30 33.11
C LEU A 514 44.44 11.79 33.33
N VAL A 515 43.97 11.34 34.49
CA VAL A 515 43.81 9.93 34.84
C VAL A 515 42.34 9.63 35.13
N ILE A 516 41.77 8.62 34.47
CA ILE A 516 40.38 8.20 34.74
C ILE A 516 40.39 7.24 35.94
N GLU A 517 39.70 7.61 37.03
CA GLU A 517 39.57 6.78 38.23
C GLU A 517 38.41 5.80 38.12
N TYR A 518 37.28 6.24 37.56
CA TYR A 518 36.09 5.43 37.42
C TYR A 518 35.19 5.95 36.29
N ALA A 519 34.67 5.07 35.45
CA ALA A 519 33.63 5.43 34.49
C ALA A 519 32.53 4.37 34.39
N GLU A 520 31.28 4.82 34.38
CA GLU A 520 30.09 3.96 34.39
C GLU A 520 29.11 4.40 33.32
N TYR A 521 28.69 3.45 32.48
CA TYR A 521 27.64 3.63 31.49
C TYR A 521 26.35 2.97 31.97
N ARG A 522 25.26 3.74 32.09
CA ARG A 522 24.03 3.26 32.75
C ARG A 522 22.74 3.82 32.16
N THR A 523 21.64 3.11 32.43
CA THR A 523 20.27 3.52 32.07
C THR A 523 19.62 4.40 33.14
N ILE A 524 18.86 5.41 32.71
CA ILE A 524 18.03 6.31 33.51
C ILE A 524 16.56 5.88 33.35
N PRO A 525 15.95 5.24 34.36
CA PRO A 525 14.55 4.81 34.26
C PRO A 525 13.62 6.02 34.16
N LYS A 526 12.71 6.00 33.17
CA LYS A 526 11.78 7.13 32.89
C LYS A 526 10.78 7.43 34.02
N ASN A 527 10.50 6.47 34.90
CA ASN A 527 9.60 6.62 36.06
C ASN A 527 10.39 6.64 37.39
N SER A 528 11.10 7.74 37.66
CA SER A 528 12.06 7.84 38.77
C SER A 528 11.48 8.07 40.19
N VAL A 529 10.14 7.99 40.36
CA VAL A 529 9.46 8.39 41.62
C VAL A 529 9.68 7.39 42.77
N LEU A 530 10.04 6.13 42.49
CA LEU A 530 10.22 5.10 43.53
C LEU A 530 11.69 4.74 43.75
N ARG A 531 12.19 4.99 44.97
CA ARG A 531 13.57 4.70 45.42
C ARG A 531 14.01 3.25 45.17
N ARG A 532 13.07 2.29 45.12
CA ARG A 532 13.27 0.86 44.79
C ARG A 532 13.66 0.59 43.33
N GLN A 533 13.33 1.46 42.37
CA GLN A 533 13.64 1.23 40.95
C GLN A 533 15.07 1.62 40.55
N LYS A 534 15.81 2.36 41.40
CA LYS A 534 17.22 2.66 41.14
C LYS A 534 18.14 1.42 41.18
N GLU A 535 17.71 0.34 41.83
CA GLU A 535 18.48 -0.92 41.90
C GLU A 535 18.45 -1.72 40.59
N HIS A 536 17.47 -1.50 39.72
CA HIS A 536 17.32 -2.23 38.45
C HIS A 536 17.93 -1.50 37.24
N ALA A 537 18.68 -0.42 37.46
CA ALA A 537 19.42 0.23 36.39
C ALA A 537 20.49 -0.72 35.85
N ILE A 538 20.48 -0.97 34.55
CA ILE A 538 21.54 -1.75 33.90
C ILE A 538 22.78 -0.87 33.86
N LYS A 539 23.90 -1.39 34.36
CA LYS A 539 25.17 -0.68 34.51
C LYS A 539 26.28 -1.46 33.85
N GLN A 540 27.21 -0.73 33.25
CA GLN A 540 28.42 -1.27 32.65
C GLN A 540 29.61 -0.44 33.14
N ASP A 541 30.64 -1.11 33.65
CA ASP A 541 31.94 -0.48 33.93
C ASP A 541 32.67 -0.25 32.60
N VAL A 542 33.00 1.01 32.34
CA VAL A 542 33.66 1.45 31.10
C VAL A 542 34.95 2.24 31.40
N THR A 543 35.53 2.01 32.58
CA THR A 543 36.75 2.71 33.03
C THR A 543 37.91 2.52 32.05
N ILE A 544 38.20 1.29 31.63
CA ILE A 544 39.30 0.97 30.71
C ILE A 544 39.07 1.55 29.29
N PRO A 545 37.90 1.34 28.65
CA PRO A 545 37.58 1.96 27.36
C PRO A 545 37.74 3.48 27.36
N ILE A 546 37.22 4.16 28.38
CA ILE A 546 37.32 5.63 28.45
C ILE A 546 38.75 6.08 28.73
N ALA A 547 39.49 5.35 29.56
CA ALA A 547 40.89 5.60 29.81
C ALA A 547 41.77 5.41 28.56
N SER A 548 41.44 4.48 27.67
CA SER A 548 42.21 4.29 26.42
C SER A 548 42.13 5.46 25.45
N LEU A 549 41.09 6.29 25.56
CA LEU A 549 40.87 7.47 24.73
C LEU A 549 41.62 8.71 25.23
N VAL A 550 42.35 8.61 26.34
CA VAL A 550 43.17 9.70 26.86
C VAL A 550 44.50 9.72 26.13
N ASP A 551 44.76 10.82 25.43
CA ASP A 551 46.04 11.10 24.78
C ASP A 551 46.51 12.50 25.18
N ASP A 552 47.78 12.63 25.56
CA ASP A 552 48.44 13.87 26.01
C ASP A 552 47.61 14.65 27.05
N SER A 553 47.24 13.97 28.14
CA SER A 553 46.43 14.52 29.23
C SER A 553 45.08 15.13 28.81
N ARG A 554 44.50 14.70 27.68
CA ARG A 554 43.18 15.16 27.20
C ARG A 554 42.29 14.00 26.77
N LEU A 555 40.97 14.14 26.99
CA LEU A 555 39.95 13.22 26.48
C LEU A 555 38.98 13.98 25.58
N VAL A 556 38.76 13.49 24.36
CA VAL A 556 37.80 14.08 23.42
C VAL A 556 36.76 13.03 23.02
N ILE A 557 35.50 13.30 23.34
CA ILE A 557 34.36 12.52 22.86
C ILE A 557 33.51 13.43 21.96
N PRO A 558 33.40 13.15 20.65
CA PRO A 558 32.61 13.97 19.75
C PRO A 558 31.10 13.78 20.00
N SER A 559 30.30 14.82 19.76
CA SER A 559 28.83 14.77 19.88
C SER A 559 28.15 14.01 18.73
N SER A 560 28.85 13.78 17.63
CA SER A 560 28.35 13.06 16.45
C SER A 560 28.25 11.55 16.67
N VAL A 561 28.91 11.00 17.70
CA VAL A 561 29.06 9.56 17.91
C VAL A 561 28.32 9.13 19.19
N SER A 562 27.56 8.03 19.13
CA SER A 562 26.93 7.44 20.32
C SER A 562 28.00 6.77 21.18
N LYS A 563 27.91 6.93 22.50
CA LYS A 563 28.88 6.35 23.44
C LYS A 563 28.91 4.83 23.42
N SER A 564 27.80 4.20 23.05
CA SER A 564 27.73 2.76 22.82
C SER A 564 28.56 2.25 21.63
N SER A 565 29.09 3.15 20.79
CA SER A 565 29.97 2.79 19.66
C SER A 565 31.46 2.98 19.95
N ILE A 566 31.82 3.40 21.16
CA ILE A 566 33.21 3.44 21.62
C ILE A 566 33.73 1.99 21.80
N VAL A 567 34.95 1.74 21.35
CA VAL A 567 35.60 0.42 21.42
C VAL A 567 35.67 -0.07 22.86
N GLY A 568 35.19 -1.30 23.12
CA GLY A 568 35.11 -1.88 24.46
C GLY A 568 33.87 -1.50 25.27
N ILE A 569 32.98 -0.67 24.73
CA ILE A 569 31.64 -0.41 25.27
C ILE A 569 30.61 -1.19 24.44
N TYR A 570 29.63 -1.84 25.09
CA TYR A 570 28.57 -2.56 24.39
C TYR A 570 27.22 -1.86 24.64
N PRO A 571 26.28 -1.91 23.69
CA PRO A 571 25.02 -1.19 23.83
C PRO A 571 24.13 -1.79 24.92
N LEU A 572 23.66 -0.94 25.85
CA LEU A 572 22.63 -1.31 26.82
C LEU A 572 21.27 -1.40 26.10
N PHE A 573 20.66 -2.59 26.04
CA PHE A 573 19.36 -2.79 25.40
C PHE A 573 18.21 -2.47 26.37
N SER A 574 17.88 -1.18 26.49
CA SER A 574 16.69 -0.68 27.18
C SER A 574 16.07 0.50 26.41
N ASP A 575 14.76 0.70 26.57
CA ASP A 575 14.00 1.86 26.07
C ASP A 575 14.21 3.13 26.95
N ASP A 576 14.94 2.98 28.06
CA ASP A 576 15.31 4.03 28.99
C ASP A 576 16.42 4.93 28.43
N ASP A 577 16.48 6.18 28.91
CA ASP A 577 17.52 7.12 28.50
C ASP A 577 18.88 6.66 29.06
N LYS A 578 19.99 7.02 28.42
CA LYS A 578 21.33 6.52 28.79
C LYS A 578 22.28 7.66 29.12
N GLU A 579 23.12 7.44 30.12
CA GLU A 579 24.15 8.38 30.55
C GLU A 579 25.49 7.69 30.83
N LEU A 580 26.55 8.48 30.66
CA LEU A 580 27.93 8.11 30.99
C LEU A 580 28.41 9.02 32.12
N LEU A 581 28.82 8.39 33.22
CA LEU A 581 29.48 9.02 34.35
C LEU A 581 30.99 8.81 34.21
N ILE A 582 31.77 9.88 34.32
CA ILE A 582 33.24 9.84 34.31
C ILE A 582 33.75 10.56 35.57
N VAL A 583 34.62 9.89 36.31
CA VAL A 583 35.38 10.43 37.44
C VAL A 583 36.85 10.36 37.07
N TYR A 584 37.53 11.50 37.12
CA TYR A 584 38.92 11.62 36.69
C TYR A 584 39.72 12.54 37.61
N LYS A 585 41.04 12.38 37.60
CA LYS A 585 42.00 13.19 38.35
C LYS A 585 42.89 13.96 37.39
N PHE A 586 43.13 15.23 37.67
CA PHE A 586 44.01 16.12 36.89
C PHE A 586 44.74 17.05 37.87
N HIS A 587 46.07 17.14 37.79
CA HIS A 587 46.89 17.90 38.76
C HIS A 587 46.50 17.68 40.23
N GLN A 588 46.32 16.41 40.62
CA GLN A 588 45.89 15.96 41.96
C GLN A 588 44.46 16.33 42.39
N GLN A 589 43.69 17.07 41.58
CA GLN A 589 42.27 17.35 41.85
C GLN A 589 41.36 16.34 41.17
N SER A 590 40.30 15.90 41.86
CA SER A 590 39.33 14.94 41.36
C SER A 590 38.09 15.64 40.83
N HIS A 591 37.62 15.24 39.65
CA HIS A 591 36.51 15.84 38.94
C HIS A 591 35.51 14.77 38.52
N ARG A 592 34.24 15.17 38.43
CA ARG A 592 33.13 14.30 38.04
C ARG A 592 32.31 14.95 36.92
N VAL A 593 32.02 14.19 35.87
CA VAL A 593 31.23 14.65 34.72
C VAL A 593 30.16 13.62 34.37
N LEU A 594 28.94 14.11 34.14
CA LEU A 594 27.79 13.33 33.69
C LEU A 594 27.43 13.76 32.27
N LEU A 595 27.30 12.80 31.37
CA LEU A 595 27.11 13.08 29.95
C LEU A 595 25.97 12.23 29.36
N ARG A 596 25.00 12.86 28.70
CA ARG A 596 23.91 12.15 27.98
C ARG A 596 24.42 11.46 26.72
N GLU A 597 23.73 10.43 26.23
CA GLU A 597 24.17 9.54 25.14
C GLU A 597 24.95 10.18 23.96
N LYS A 598 24.47 11.31 23.41
CA LYS A 598 25.09 12.02 22.26
C LYS A 598 25.79 13.34 22.63
N GLN A 599 25.96 13.61 23.92
CA GLN A 599 26.64 14.80 24.38
C GLN A 599 28.16 14.61 24.28
N GLY A 600 28.81 15.44 23.48
CA GLY A 600 30.27 15.49 23.37
C GLY A 600 30.91 16.16 24.58
N VAL A 601 32.18 15.84 24.83
CA VAL A 601 32.97 16.42 25.92
C VAL A 601 34.44 16.55 25.54
N LEU A 602 35.08 17.59 26.06
CA LEU A 602 36.54 17.73 26.08
C LEU A 602 36.98 17.86 27.54
N LEU A 603 37.79 16.92 28.02
CA LEU A 603 38.38 16.94 29.37
C LEU A 603 39.90 17.23 29.26
N PRO A 604 40.50 17.96 30.22
CA PRO A 604 39.87 18.54 31.41
C PRO A 604 38.96 19.74 31.06
N ASN A 605 37.73 19.74 31.58
CA ASN A 605 36.75 20.79 31.30
C ASN A 605 36.97 21.97 32.27
N ARG A 606 37.17 23.19 31.74
CA ARG A 606 37.45 24.40 32.55
C ARG A 606 36.26 24.90 33.38
N GLY A 607 35.09 24.25 33.30
CA GLY A 607 33.82 24.77 33.82
C GLY A 607 33.09 23.95 34.89
N MET A 608 33.70 22.92 35.50
CA MET A 608 33.07 22.17 36.60
C MET A 608 34.10 21.81 37.67
N PHE A 609 34.32 22.74 38.59
CA PHE A 609 34.98 22.50 39.86
C PHE A 609 33.89 22.11 40.88
N ILE A 610 34.14 21.05 41.66
CA ILE A 610 33.37 20.77 42.89
C ILE A 610 34.15 21.41 44.04
#